data_AF-A0A1X7GA12-F1
#
_entry.id   AF-A0A1X7GA12-F1
#
_cell.length_a   1.000
_cell.length_b   1.000
_cell.length_c   1.000
_cell.angle_alpha   90.00
_cell.angle_beta   90.00
_cell.angle_gamma   90.00
#
_symmetry.space_group_name_H-M   'P 1'
#
loop_
_entity.id
_entity.type
_entity.pdbx_description
1 polymer ?
#
loop_
_entity_poly.entity_id
_entity_poly.type
_entity_poly.pdbx_seq_one_letter_code
_entity_poly.pdbx_strand_id
1 'polypeptide(L)'
;MGLSYTTLAVTVAEADAYATARAWSAWTGDEAVKTAALRRGQDYIASTYNARWNVEFDDADAPDEVKYAIIEAAYREIVTPGSLAPDYVAAKAVTRDRKKVGQIEKEVEYAQATSAASVRPQIAIIDRLLAPYLNQAFGASVDLLRV
;
A
#
# COMPACT_ATOMS: atom_id res chain seq x y z
N MET A 1 -15.94 -10.78 -6.51
CA MET A 1 -14.52 -11.22 -6.48
C MET A 1 -13.60 -10.02 -6.51
N GLY A 2 -12.34 -10.19 -6.10
CA GLY A 2 -11.30 -9.15 -6.05
C GLY A 2 -9.91 -9.78 -6.22
N LEU A 3 -8.85 -9.09 -5.78
CA LEU A 3 -7.47 -9.51 -6.01
C LEU A 3 -7.14 -10.91 -5.47
N SER A 4 -6.46 -11.72 -6.28
CA SER A 4 -5.94 -13.03 -5.88
C SER A 4 -4.68 -12.91 -5.02
N TYR A 5 -4.36 -13.96 -4.28
CA TYR A 5 -3.07 -14.10 -3.58
C TYR A 5 -2.03 -14.89 -4.40
N THR A 6 -2.44 -15.51 -5.51
CA THR A 6 -1.60 -16.42 -6.30
C THR A 6 -1.39 -15.96 -7.73
N THR A 7 -2.25 -15.10 -8.27
CA THR A 7 -2.14 -14.50 -9.61
C THR A 7 -1.96 -12.99 -9.46
N LEU A 8 -0.99 -12.39 -10.15
CA LEU A 8 -0.76 -10.94 -10.10
C LEU A 8 -1.69 -10.22 -11.08
N ALA A 9 -2.29 -9.11 -10.63
CA ALA A 9 -3.07 -8.20 -11.46
C ALA A 9 -2.21 -7.19 -12.24
N VAL A 10 -0.91 -7.15 -11.97
CA VAL A 10 0.05 -6.22 -12.57
C VAL A 10 1.29 -6.97 -13.03
N THR A 11 1.71 -6.70 -14.26
CA THR A 11 2.98 -7.18 -14.84
C THR A 11 4.15 -6.26 -14.49
N VAL A 12 5.38 -6.79 -14.53
CA VAL A 12 6.58 -5.97 -14.28
C VAL A 12 6.73 -4.85 -15.33
N ALA A 13 6.33 -5.10 -16.58
CA ALA A 13 6.38 -4.10 -17.64
C ALA A 13 5.44 -2.90 -17.37
N GLU A 14 4.22 -3.15 -16.89
CA GLU A 14 3.29 -2.09 -16.48
C GLU A 14 3.85 -1.29 -15.29
N ALA A 15 4.43 -1.97 -14.31
CA ALA A 15 5.07 -1.33 -13.17
C ALA A 15 6.27 -0.45 -13.57
N ASP A 16 7.10 -0.93 -14.51
CA ASP A 16 8.24 -0.18 -15.05
C ASP A 16 7.80 1.07 -15.81
N ALA A 17 6.72 0.98 -16.61
CA ALA A 17 6.14 2.13 -17.29
C ALA A 17 5.62 3.19 -16.29
N TYR A 18 4.91 2.74 -15.25
CA TYR A 18 4.40 3.62 -14.18
C TYR A 18 5.53 4.31 -13.40
N ALA A 19 6.58 3.56 -13.05
CA ALA A 19 7.75 4.08 -12.34
C ALA A 19 8.53 5.10 -13.18
N THR A 20 8.66 4.85 -14.49
CA THR A 20 9.30 5.76 -15.44
C THR A 20 8.55 7.07 -15.54
N ALA A 21 7.21 7.03 -15.68
CA ALA A 21 6.37 8.23 -15.74
C ALA A 21 6.48 9.11 -14.48
N ARG A 22 6.83 8.51 -13.33
CA ARG A 22 7.03 9.21 -12.04
C ARG A 22 8.48 9.53 -11.71
N ALA A 23 9.42 9.20 -12.60
CA ALA A 23 10.85 9.37 -12.41
C ALA A 23 11.37 8.74 -11.09
N TRP A 24 10.90 7.54 -10.75
CA TRP A 24 11.32 6.84 -9.53
C TRP A 24 12.73 6.26 -9.67
N SER A 25 13.70 6.88 -9.00
CA SER A 25 15.09 6.41 -8.99
C SER A 25 15.32 5.15 -8.15
N ALA A 26 14.43 4.84 -7.21
CA ALA A 26 14.56 3.67 -6.33
C ALA A 26 13.91 2.39 -6.89
N TRP A 27 13.07 2.49 -7.93
CA TRP A 27 12.45 1.34 -8.59
C TRP A 27 13.49 0.62 -9.46
N THR A 28 14.29 -0.22 -8.82
CA THR A 28 15.47 -0.88 -9.39
C THR A 28 15.49 -2.36 -9.03
N GLY A 29 16.46 -3.10 -9.57
CA GLY A 29 16.59 -4.54 -9.37
C GLY A 29 16.00 -5.38 -10.51
N ASP A 30 16.30 -6.68 -10.47
CA ASP A 30 15.90 -7.63 -11.50
C ASP A 30 14.39 -7.95 -11.42
N GLU A 31 13.86 -8.54 -12.48
CA GLU A 31 12.44 -8.89 -12.61
C GLU A 31 11.93 -9.73 -11.44
N ALA A 32 12.75 -10.64 -10.89
CA ALA A 32 12.41 -11.43 -9.73
C ALA A 32 12.16 -10.58 -8.47
N VAL A 33 12.97 -9.53 -8.25
CA VAL A 33 12.83 -8.61 -7.11
C VAL A 33 11.55 -7.79 -7.25
N LYS A 34 11.32 -7.23 -8.44
CA LYS A 34 10.11 -6.45 -8.75
C LYS A 34 8.85 -7.29 -8.63
N THR A 35 8.86 -8.52 -9.15
CA THR A 35 7.75 -9.48 -9.03
C THR A 35 7.45 -9.80 -7.56
N ALA A 36 8.49 -10.03 -6.75
CA ALA A 36 8.30 -10.31 -5.33
C ALA A 36 7.73 -9.09 -4.58
N ALA A 37 8.16 -7.87 -4.93
CA ALA A 37 7.60 -6.63 -4.38
C ALA A 37 6.14 -6.42 -4.81
N LEU A 38 5.79 -6.67 -6.07
CA LEU A 38 4.41 -6.62 -6.57
C LEU A 38 3.51 -7.63 -5.86
N ARG A 39 4.01 -8.84 -5.58
CA ARG A 39 3.26 -9.83 -4.79
C ARG A 39 2.94 -9.31 -3.39
N ARG A 40 3.94 -8.79 -2.67
CA ARG A 40 3.74 -8.20 -1.33
C ARG A 40 2.81 -6.99 -1.36
N GLY A 41 2.93 -6.16 -2.40
CA GLY A 41 2.02 -5.04 -2.63
C GLY A 41 0.57 -5.50 -2.82
N GLN A 42 0.34 -6.50 -3.67
CA GLN A 42 -0.98 -7.05 -3.91
C GLN A 42 -1.56 -7.74 -2.67
N ASP A 43 -0.78 -8.53 -1.93
CA ASP A 43 -1.23 -9.20 -0.71
C ASP A 43 -1.67 -8.18 0.36
N TYR A 44 -0.97 -7.05 0.46
CA TYR A 44 -1.37 -5.94 1.33
C TYR A 44 -2.73 -5.36 0.92
N ILE A 45 -2.94 -5.09 -0.38
CA ILE A 45 -4.22 -4.55 -0.88
C ILE A 45 -5.34 -5.60 -0.71
N ALA A 46 -5.10 -6.84 -1.12
CA ALA A 46 -6.05 -7.94 -1.04
C ALA A 46 -6.51 -8.18 0.40
N SER A 47 -5.58 -8.25 1.37
CA SER A 47 -5.92 -8.47 2.78
C SER A 47 -6.66 -7.30 3.42
N THR A 48 -6.50 -6.09 2.91
CA THR A 48 -7.06 -4.87 3.50
C THR A 48 -8.41 -4.50 2.87
N TYR A 49 -8.57 -4.70 1.56
CA TYR A 49 -9.68 -4.13 0.77
C TYR A 49 -10.55 -5.17 0.07
N ASN A 50 -10.19 -6.47 -0.01
CA ASN A 50 -11.05 -7.46 -0.69
C ASN A 50 -12.47 -7.58 -0.14
N ALA A 51 -12.66 -7.29 1.15
CA ALA A 51 -13.99 -7.27 1.78
C ALA A 51 -14.76 -5.95 1.56
N ARG A 52 -14.15 -4.95 0.92
CA ARG A 52 -14.65 -3.55 0.87
C ARG A 52 -14.92 -3.05 -0.54
N TRP A 53 -14.58 -3.81 -1.57
CA TRP A 53 -14.85 -3.42 -2.95
C TRP A 53 -16.35 -3.21 -3.19
N ASN A 54 -16.69 -2.12 -3.88
CA ASN A 54 -18.05 -1.83 -4.37
C ASN A 54 -18.25 -2.30 -5.82
N VAL A 55 -17.19 -2.82 -6.44
CA VAL A 55 -17.12 -3.29 -7.81
C VAL A 55 -16.54 -4.70 -7.82
N GLU A 56 -16.98 -5.52 -8.77
CA GLU A 56 -16.42 -6.85 -9.01
C GLU A 56 -15.45 -6.81 -10.18
N PHE A 57 -14.27 -7.41 -9.98
CA PHE A 57 -13.23 -7.55 -10.99
C PHE A 57 -12.41 -8.81 -10.71
N ASP A 58 -11.65 -9.25 -11.71
CA ASP A 58 -10.60 -10.27 -11.58
C ASP A 58 -9.21 -9.63 -11.75
N ASP A 59 -8.15 -10.44 -11.63
CA ASP A 59 -6.78 -9.92 -11.72
C ASP A 59 -6.45 -9.35 -13.12
N ALA A 60 -7.02 -9.91 -14.20
CA ALA A 60 -6.70 -9.48 -15.56
C ALA A 60 -7.35 -8.12 -15.88
N ASP A 61 -8.60 -7.95 -15.42
CA ASP A 61 -9.45 -6.79 -15.67
C ASP A 61 -9.54 -5.85 -14.46
N ALA A 62 -8.56 -5.92 -13.55
CA ALA A 62 -8.48 -5.00 -12.41
C ALA A 62 -8.41 -3.54 -12.89
N PRO A 63 -9.19 -2.60 -12.31
CA PRO A 63 -9.13 -1.19 -12.68
C PRO A 63 -7.73 -0.60 -12.55
N ASP A 64 -7.39 0.36 -13.41
CA ASP A 64 -6.07 0.99 -13.46
C ASP A 64 -5.63 1.53 -12.11
N GLU A 65 -6.52 2.16 -11.33
CA GLU A 65 -6.17 2.68 -10.01
C GLU A 65 -5.85 1.58 -9.00
N VAL A 66 -6.47 0.39 -9.13
CA VAL A 66 -6.13 -0.79 -8.31
C VAL A 66 -4.74 -1.29 -8.69
N LYS A 67 -4.43 -1.37 -9.99
CA LYS A 67 -3.09 -1.70 -10.48
C LYS A 67 -2.03 -0.71 -9.98
N TYR A 68 -2.34 0.59 -10.04
CA TYR A 68 -1.48 1.65 -9.53
C TYR A 68 -1.29 1.56 -8.01
N ALA A 69 -2.33 1.22 -7.25
CA ALA A 69 -2.22 1.02 -5.81
C ALA A 69 -1.27 -0.15 -5.46
N ILE A 70 -1.31 -1.25 -6.24
CA ILE A 70 -0.38 -2.38 -6.10
C ILE A 70 1.05 -1.91 -6.36
N ILE A 71 1.29 -1.14 -7.44
CA ILE A 71 2.62 -0.62 -7.78
C ILE A 71 3.14 0.34 -6.70
N GLU A 72 2.29 1.21 -6.16
CA GLU A 72 2.62 2.10 -5.04
C GLU A 72 3.00 1.33 -3.77
N ALA A 73 2.28 0.26 -3.45
CA ALA A 73 2.62 -0.63 -2.35
C ALA A 73 3.98 -1.33 -2.61
N ALA A 74 4.17 -1.88 -3.80
CA ALA A 74 5.41 -2.55 -4.20
C ALA A 74 6.62 -1.61 -4.13
N TYR A 75 6.48 -0.35 -4.54
CA TYR A 75 7.54 0.64 -4.45
C TYR A 75 8.00 0.86 -3.00
N ARG A 76 7.07 0.93 -2.05
CA ARG A 76 7.39 1.07 -0.62
C ARG A 76 8.13 -0.13 -0.07
N GLU A 77 7.79 -1.31 -0.55
CA GLU A 77 8.47 -2.54 -0.22
C GLU A 77 9.90 -2.59 -0.81
N ILE A 78 10.15 -1.99 -1.98
CA ILE A 78 11.51 -1.84 -2.52
C ILE A 78 12.31 -0.81 -1.72
N VAL A 79 11.71 0.33 -1.37
CA VAL A 79 12.37 1.41 -0.62
C VAL A 79 12.67 0.99 0.82
N THR A 80 11.73 0.29 1.46
CA THR A 80 11.83 -0.21 2.84
C THR A 80 11.29 -1.64 2.89
N PRO A 81 12.15 -2.65 2.69
CA PRO A 81 11.75 -4.05 2.74
C PRO A 81 11.06 -4.43 4.06
N GLY A 82 9.96 -5.19 3.97
CA GLY A 82 9.15 -5.62 5.10
C GLY A 82 8.18 -4.57 5.64
N SER A 83 8.11 -3.37 5.05
CA SER A 83 7.24 -2.28 5.52
C SER A 83 5.74 -2.60 5.43
N LEU A 84 5.35 -3.59 4.63
CA LEU A 84 3.95 -4.00 4.44
C LEU A 84 3.55 -5.27 5.22
N ALA A 85 4.48 -5.89 5.97
CA ALA A 85 4.20 -7.15 6.65
C ALA A 85 3.27 -6.96 7.88
N PRO A 86 2.22 -7.79 8.05
CA PRO A 86 1.30 -7.68 9.18
C PRO A 86 1.92 -8.02 10.54
N ASP A 87 3.00 -8.82 10.56
CA ASP A 87 3.76 -9.18 11.76
C ASP A 87 4.89 -8.18 12.08
N TYR A 88 4.93 -7.03 11.39
CA TYR A 88 5.87 -5.97 11.71
C TYR A 88 5.45 -5.29 13.03
N VAL A 89 5.88 -5.88 14.15
CA VAL A 89 5.86 -5.20 15.44
C VAL A 89 6.99 -4.15 15.39
N ALA A 90 6.62 -2.87 15.37
CA ALA A 90 7.55 -1.73 15.49
C ALA A 90 8.31 -1.68 16.85
N ALA A 91 8.44 -2.81 17.56
CA ALA A 91 9.20 -2.94 18.80
C ALA A 91 10.69 -3.26 18.56
N LYS A 92 11.16 -3.39 17.31
CA LYS A 92 12.60 -3.53 16.99
C LYS A 92 13.00 -2.83 15.70
N ALA A 93 12.99 -1.49 15.68
CA ALA A 93 13.83 -0.71 14.77
C ALA A 93 14.99 -0.06 15.55
N VAL A 94 15.98 -0.90 15.83
CA VAL A 94 17.42 -0.63 15.80
C VAL A 94 17.90 0.74 16.32
N THR A 95 18.52 0.67 17.50
CA THR A 95 19.68 1.43 17.95
C THR A 95 20.50 2.05 16.81
N ARG A 96 20.38 3.36 16.63
CA ARG A 96 21.41 4.28 16.12
C ARG A 96 22.43 3.68 15.14
N ASP A 97 22.13 3.67 13.84
CA ASP A 97 23.20 3.73 12.83
C ASP A 97 23.41 5.19 12.43
N ARG A 98 24.38 5.83 13.12
CA ARG A 98 24.86 7.17 12.76
C ARG A 98 25.69 7.07 11.48
N LYS A 99 25.08 7.30 10.32
CA LYS A 99 25.83 7.72 9.13
C LYS A 99 25.81 9.24 9.07
N LYS A 100 26.95 9.86 9.41
CA LYS A 100 27.14 11.30 9.34
C LYS A 100 27.25 11.70 7.87
N VAL A 101 26.14 12.10 7.27
CA VAL A 101 26.11 12.85 6.00
C VAL A 101 25.67 14.26 6.36
N GLY A 102 26.50 15.25 6.01
CA GLY A 102 26.35 16.62 6.49
C GLY A 102 24.98 17.25 6.19
N GLN A 103 24.53 18.05 7.15
CA GLN A 103 23.45 19.07 7.12
C GLN A 103 22.31 18.79 6.13
N ILE A 104 21.32 18.01 6.56
CA ILE A 104 19.87 18.32 6.54
C ILE A 104 19.23 17.29 7.48
N GLU A 105 18.89 17.73 8.68
CA GLU A 105 18.04 16.96 9.60
C GLU A 105 16.60 17.22 9.17
N LYS A 106 15.88 16.17 8.76
CA LYS A 106 14.43 16.24 8.58
C LYS A 106 13.81 15.30 9.61
N GLU A 107 13.61 15.85 10.80
CA GLU A 107 12.82 15.25 11.85
C GLU A 107 11.36 15.23 11.40
N VAL A 108 10.77 14.05 11.28
CA VAL A 108 9.32 13.91 11.15
C VAL A 108 8.88 12.93 12.22
N GLU A 109 8.42 13.50 13.33
CA GLU A 109 7.76 12.80 14.41
C GLU A 109 6.35 12.38 13.95
N TYR A 110 6.01 11.09 14.08
CA TYR A 110 4.64 10.62 13.88
C TYR A 110 4.13 10.02 15.20
N ALA A 111 2.95 10.47 15.59
CA ALA A 111 2.30 10.15 16.86
C ALA A 111 2.04 8.63 17.04
N GLN A 112 2.13 8.21 18.29
CA GLN A 112 2.02 6.84 18.77
C GLN A 112 0.66 6.21 18.42
N ALA A 113 0.69 5.03 17.79
CA ALA A 113 -0.50 4.33 17.32
C ALA A 113 -1.13 3.47 18.44
N THR A 114 -2.42 3.66 18.74
CA THR A 114 -3.13 3.16 19.95
C THR A 114 -3.96 1.89 19.75
N SER A 115 -3.83 1.16 18.63
CA SER A 115 -4.54 -0.12 18.43
C SER A 115 -3.80 -1.09 17.48
N ALA A 116 -4.15 -2.39 17.51
CA ALA A 116 -3.56 -3.40 16.62
C ALA A 116 -3.90 -3.16 15.13
N ALA A 117 -5.03 -2.51 14.83
CA ALA A 117 -5.35 -1.99 13.49
C ALA A 117 -4.50 -0.76 13.11
N SER A 118 -3.88 -0.11 14.10
CA SER A 118 -3.01 1.06 13.99
C SER A 118 -1.56 0.71 13.66
N VAL A 119 -1.22 -0.57 13.49
CA VAL A 119 0.15 -1.03 13.17
C VAL A 119 0.39 -1.10 11.65
N ARG A 120 -0.67 -1.25 10.84
CA ARG A 120 -0.53 -1.23 9.38
C ARG A 120 -0.34 0.20 8.89
N PRO A 121 0.68 0.49 8.06
CA PRO A 121 0.84 1.83 7.51
C PRO A 121 -0.38 2.18 6.66
N GLN A 122 -1.09 3.26 7.01
CA GLN A 122 -2.08 3.86 6.13
C GLN A 122 -1.37 4.74 5.12
N ILE A 123 -1.51 4.39 3.85
CA ILE A 123 -0.78 5.03 2.76
C ILE A 123 -1.78 5.90 2.01
N ALA A 124 -1.76 7.21 2.26
CA ALA A 124 -2.76 8.15 1.76
C ALA A 124 -2.94 8.12 0.22
N ILE A 125 -1.87 7.86 -0.55
CA ILE A 125 -1.99 7.73 -2.01
C ILE A 125 -2.75 6.48 -2.44
N ILE A 126 -2.60 5.37 -1.71
CA ILE A 126 -3.33 4.11 -1.95
C ILE A 126 -4.81 4.33 -1.62
N ASP A 127 -5.11 4.93 -0.46
CA ASP A 127 -6.49 5.24 -0.09
C ASP A 127 -7.16 6.15 -1.12
N ARG A 128 -6.45 7.15 -1.64
CA ARG A 128 -6.96 8.05 -2.69
C ARG A 128 -7.22 7.32 -4.01
N LEU A 129 -6.32 6.42 -4.43
CA LEU A 129 -6.48 5.63 -5.65
C LEU A 129 -7.68 4.68 -5.54
N LEU A 130 -7.88 4.07 -4.37
CA LEU A 130 -8.92 3.09 -4.15
C LEU A 130 -10.28 3.70 -3.80
N ALA A 131 -10.32 4.95 -3.35
CA ALA A 131 -11.54 5.62 -2.88
C ALA A 131 -12.78 5.45 -3.79
N PRO A 132 -12.69 5.52 -5.13
CA PRO A 132 -13.85 5.32 -6.01
C PRO A 132 -14.45 3.91 -5.94
N TYR A 133 -13.64 2.92 -5.55
CA TYR A 133 -13.97 1.49 -5.60
C TYR A 133 -14.32 0.90 -4.23
N LEU A 134 -14.36 1.71 -3.18
CA LEU A 134 -14.67 1.25 -1.84
C LEU A 134 -16.14 1.53 -1.51
N ASN A 135 -16.78 0.60 -0.80
CA ASN A 135 -18.08 0.83 -0.20
C ASN A 135 -17.95 2.02 0.77
N GLN A 136 -18.57 3.16 0.45
CA GLN A 136 -18.67 4.26 1.40
C GLN A 136 -19.48 3.77 2.60
N ALA A 137 -18.84 3.70 3.77
CA ALA A 137 -19.54 3.58 5.03
C ALA A 137 -20.30 4.89 5.27
N PHE A 138 -21.46 5.05 4.66
CA PHE A 138 -22.42 6.05 5.09
C PHE A 138 -22.87 5.64 6.48
N GLY A 139 -22.26 6.23 7.51
CA GLY A 139 -22.80 6.27 8.85
C GLY A 139 -24.13 7.04 8.81
N ALA A 140 -25.21 6.34 8.45
CA ALA A 140 -26.56 6.86 8.56
C ALA A 140 -26.97 6.89 10.04
N SER A 141 -26.39 7.82 10.81
CA SER A 141 -27.04 8.33 12.01
C SER A 141 -28.17 9.24 11.55
N VAL A 142 -29.28 8.64 11.10
CA VAL A 142 -30.53 9.38 11.03
C VAL A 142 -31.05 9.44 12.46
N ASP A 143 -30.88 10.60 13.07
CA ASP A 143 -31.42 10.93 14.38
C ASP A 143 -32.95 10.77 14.31
N LEU A 144 -33.47 9.67 14.88
CA LEU A 144 -34.91 9.46 15.00
C LEU A 144 -35.45 10.32 16.14
N LEU A 145 -35.42 11.64 15.95
CA LEU A 145 -36.32 12.55 16.64
C LEU A 145 -37.73 12.30 16.11
N ARG A 146 -38.43 11.36 16.73
CA ARG A 146 -39.90 11.38 16.72
C ARG A 146 -40.38 12.11 17.97
N VAL A 147 -40.95 13.28 17.70
CA VAL A 147 -41.88 14.06 18.53
C VAL A 147 -43.03 13.17 19.01
#